data_AF-A0A1H2ZAJ7-F1
#
_entry.id   AF-A0A1H2ZAJ7-F1
#
_cell.length_a   1.000
_cell.length_b   1.000
_cell.length_c   1.000
_cell.angle_alpha   90.00
_cell.angle_beta   90.00
_cell.angle_gamma   90.00
#
_symmetry.space_group_name_H-M   'P 1'
#
loop_
_entity.id
_entity.type
_entity.pdbx_description
1 polymer ?
#
loop_
_entity_poly.entity_id
_entity_poly.type
_entity_poly.pdbx_seq_one_letter_code
_entity_poly.pdbx_strand_id
1 'polypeptide(L)'
;MDPDIEQSCHELLVRLAGRLPDQTLWRFRDWLGEGAMSTLARTLPRSLLKHRIDLNQTEYRLLVAGLIPHGADWHQVSSTLGVDEVSDTRYTFSLSAPEWVNSVDMVSVVLHATLRGRPDVGEVRQSWRHGGADGMGGAKRVLVVTALSGLPRLTGELQRVLRVLGDEEPSVEVLLPNIELPEYHQSALASSELVCVGAVDTGNRLVAA
;
A
#
# COMPACT_ATOMS: atom_id res chain seq x y z
N MET A 1 12.41 -0.83 17.13
CA MET A 1 11.83 0.45 16.69
C MET A 1 10.58 0.70 17.53
N ASP A 2 10.16 1.94 17.69
CA ASP A 2 8.88 2.24 18.33
C ASP A 2 7.75 1.78 17.39
N PRO A 3 6.88 0.84 17.80
CA PRO A 3 5.81 0.30 16.95
C PRO A 3 4.83 1.38 16.49
N ASP A 4 4.64 2.44 17.27
CA ASP A 4 3.69 3.51 16.94
C ASP A 4 4.24 4.40 15.80
N ILE A 5 5.56 4.56 15.73
CA ILE A 5 6.26 5.28 14.66
C ILE A 5 6.18 4.47 13.35
N GLU A 6 6.50 3.17 13.40
CA GLU A 6 6.39 2.28 12.23
C GLU A 6 4.97 2.27 11.68
N GLN A 7 3.97 2.17 12.56
CA GLN A 7 2.57 2.16 12.20
C GLN A 7 2.13 3.49 11.55
N SER A 8 2.60 4.63 12.08
CA SER A 8 2.30 5.95 11.50
C SER A 8 2.86 6.09 10.08
N CYS A 9 4.11 5.67 9.85
CA CYS A 9 4.71 5.63 8.52
C CYS A 9 3.96 4.69 7.58
N HIS A 10 3.58 3.52 8.07
CA HIS A 10 2.85 2.53 7.29
C HIS A 10 1.51 3.05 6.80
N GLU A 11 0.72 3.61 7.72
CA GLU A 11 -0.59 4.18 7.39
C GLU A 11 -0.45 5.32 6.37
N LEU A 12 0.54 6.19 6.52
CA LEU A 12 0.81 7.23 5.53
C LEU A 12 1.10 6.64 4.14
N LEU A 13 1.98 5.63 4.05
CA LEU A 13 2.30 4.99 2.77
C LEU A 13 1.10 4.25 2.16
N VAL A 14 0.18 3.74 2.99
CA VAL A 14 -1.10 3.21 2.52
C VAL A 14 -1.92 4.35 1.90
N ARG A 15 -2.12 5.46 2.61
CA ARG A 15 -2.92 6.62 2.13
C ARG A 15 -2.36 7.28 0.86
N LEU A 16 -1.07 7.12 0.59
CA LEU A 16 -0.42 7.62 -0.63
C LEU A 16 -0.60 6.72 -1.86
N ALA A 17 -1.28 5.57 -1.73
CA ALA A 17 -1.61 4.71 -2.86
C ALA A 17 -2.45 5.46 -3.89
N GLY A 18 -2.10 5.31 -5.18
CA GLY A 18 -2.73 6.04 -6.27
C GLY A 18 -2.32 7.52 -6.39
N ARG A 19 -1.59 8.08 -5.43
CA ARG A 19 -1.11 9.47 -5.47
C ARG A 19 0.38 9.53 -5.80
N LEU A 20 1.17 8.64 -5.20
CA LEU A 20 2.57 8.42 -5.58
C LEU A 20 2.68 7.43 -6.75
N PRO A 21 3.67 7.57 -7.63
CA PRO A 21 3.98 6.54 -8.62
C PRO A 21 4.33 5.22 -7.94
N ASP A 22 3.81 4.10 -8.45
CA ASP A 22 4.02 2.76 -7.90
C ASP A 22 5.51 2.45 -7.70
N GLN A 23 6.35 2.77 -8.70
CA GLN A 23 7.80 2.60 -8.64
C GLN A 23 8.44 3.21 -7.38
N THR A 24 7.92 4.35 -6.94
CA THR A 24 8.42 5.07 -5.76
C THR A 24 7.80 4.48 -4.49
N LEU A 25 6.49 4.25 -4.52
CA LEU A 25 5.74 3.79 -3.36
C LEU A 25 6.16 2.40 -2.91
N TRP A 26 6.37 1.48 -3.85
CA TRP A 26 6.77 0.11 -3.52
C TRP A 26 8.14 0.09 -2.82
N ARG A 27 9.09 0.95 -3.24
CA ARG A 27 10.41 1.07 -2.60
C ARG A 27 10.33 1.62 -1.19
N PHE A 28 9.46 2.60 -0.95
CA PHE A 28 9.26 3.15 0.38
C PHE A 28 8.69 2.13 1.36
N ARG A 29 7.78 1.29 0.89
CA ARG A 29 7.22 0.18 1.68
C ARG A 29 8.26 -0.90 1.97
N ASP A 30 9.09 -1.25 0.98
CA ASP A 30 10.21 -2.19 1.18
C ASP A 30 11.21 -1.65 2.20
N TRP A 31 11.60 -0.37 2.11
CA TRP A 31 12.44 0.27 3.13
C TRP A 31 11.80 0.29 4.52
N LEU A 32 10.49 0.49 4.63
CA LEU A 32 9.78 0.40 5.91
C LEU A 32 9.78 -1.03 6.45
N GLY A 33 9.54 -2.03 5.61
CA GLY A 33 9.62 -3.44 5.98
C GLY A 33 11.01 -3.87 6.46
N GLU A 34 12.07 -3.30 5.89
CA GLU A 34 13.47 -3.53 6.27
C GLU A 34 13.95 -2.62 7.42
N GLY A 35 13.08 -1.75 7.96
CA GLY A 35 13.42 -0.84 9.06
C GLY A 35 14.35 0.32 8.68
N ALA A 36 14.48 0.66 7.40
CA ALA A 36 15.34 1.72 6.88
C ALA A 36 14.75 3.14 7.02
N MET A 37 14.35 3.52 8.24
CA MET A 37 13.66 4.80 8.51
C MET A 37 14.45 6.06 8.26
N SER A 38 15.76 6.05 8.49
CA SER A 38 16.61 7.18 8.15
C SER A 38 16.63 7.49 6.65
N THR A 39 16.53 6.44 5.81
CA THR A 39 16.42 6.59 4.36
C THR A 39 15.06 7.18 4.01
N LEU A 40 13.98 6.60 4.54
CA LEU A 40 12.61 7.06 4.29
C LEU A 40 12.41 8.53 4.72
N ALA A 41 12.90 8.90 5.90
CA ALA A 41 12.86 10.26 6.45
C ALA A 41 13.50 11.30 5.54
N ARG A 42 14.53 10.90 4.77
CA ARG A 42 15.25 11.79 3.84
C ARG A 42 14.59 11.86 2.47
N THR A 43 13.94 10.79 2.02
CA THR A 43 13.48 10.65 0.64
C THR A 43 11.99 10.94 0.48
N LEU A 44 11.14 10.52 1.42
CA LEU A 44 9.70 10.63 1.30
C LEU A 44 9.24 12.10 1.15
N PRO A 45 9.65 13.06 2.01
CA PRO A 45 9.24 14.45 1.85
C PRO A 45 9.63 15.05 0.49
N ARG A 46 10.83 14.71 -0.01
CA ARG A 46 11.31 15.18 -1.32
C ARG A 46 10.49 14.62 -2.47
N SER A 47 10.12 13.34 -2.39
CA SER A 47 9.25 12.72 -3.39
C SER A 47 7.86 13.34 -3.39
N LEU A 48 7.28 13.63 -2.23
CA LEU A 48 5.99 14.34 -2.13
C LEU A 48 6.06 15.70 -2.82
N LEU A 49 7.07 16.51 -2.51
CA LEU A 49 7.28 17.82 -3.16
C LEU A 49 7.52 17.70 -4.67
N LYS A 50 8.37 16.75 -5.09
CA LYS A 50 8.68 16.50 -6.50
C LYS A 50 7.43 16.14 -7.31
N HIS A 51 6.56 15.32 -6.74
CA HIS A 51 5.33 14.86 -7.39
C HIS A 51 4.14 15.79 -7.11
N ARG A 52 4.34 16.90 -6.39
CA ARG A 52 3.30 17.87 -5.97
C ARG A 52 2.13 17.19 -5.27
N ILE A 53 2.45 16.33 -4.32
CA ILE A 53 1.48 15.60 -3.52
C ILE A 53 1.31 16.34 -2.19
N ASP A 54 0.16 17.00 -2.08
CA ASP A 54 -0.21 17.79 -0.91
C ASP A 54 -0.88 16.92 0.15
N LEU A 55 -0.37 16.93 1.36
CA LEU A 55 -0.94 16.15 2.47
C LEU A 55 -2.07 16.90 3.15
N ASN A 56 -3.15 16.20 3.47
CA ASN A 56 -4.15 16.73 4.39
C ASN A 56 -3.62 16.73 5.85
N GLN A 57 -4.41 17.31 6.76
CA GLN A 57 -4.01 17.45 8.16
C GLN A 57 -3.72 16.12 8.86
N THR A 58 -4.45 15.05 8.55
CA THR A 58 -4.26 13.71 9.13
C THR A 58 -2.98 13.08 8.61
N GLU A 59 -2.79 13.10 7.29
CA GLU A 59 -1.58 12.59 6.62
C GLU A 59 -0.32 13.32 7.08
N TYR A 60 -0.40 14.64 7.24
CA TYR A 60 0.70 15.44 7.75
C TYR A 60 1.10 15.05 9.18
N ARG A 61 0.12 14.75 10.05
CA ARG A 61 0.41 14.25 11.42
C ARG A 61 1.11 12.90 11.38
N LEU A 62 0.69 11.99 10.51
CA LEU A 62 1.35 10.70 10.30
C LEU A 62 2.79 10.88 9.79
N LEU A 63 3.00 11.81 8.85
CA LEU A 63 4.33 12.16 8.34
C LEU A 63 5.24 12.69 9.45
N VAL A 64 4.76 13.62 10.27
CA VAL A 64 5.52 14.20 11.37
C VAL A 64 5.86 13.15 12.42
N ALA A 65 4.87 12.37 12.88
CA ALA A 65 5.06 11.32 13.88
C ALA A 65 6.03 10.24 13.40
N GLY A 66 5.92 9.87 12.12
CA GLY A 66 6.73 8.83 11.50
C GLY A 66 8.17 9.24 11.19
N LEU A 67 8.40 10.45 10.67
CA LEU A 67 9.70 10.80 10.08
C LEU A 67 10.56 11.74 10.92
N ILE A 68 9.98 12.65 11.70
CA ILE A 68 10.77 13.61 12.51
C ILE A 68 11.66 12.90 13.54
N PRO A 69 11.20 11.87 14.26
CA PRO A 69 12.07 11.09 15.16
C PRO A 69 13.29 10.47 14.47
N HIS A 70 13.24 10.29 13.15
CA HIS A 70 14.30 9.72 12.33
C HIS A 70 15.12 10.76 11.54
N GLY A 71 14.98 12.04 11.91
CA GLY A 71 15.83 13.12 11.39
C GLY A 71 15.39 13.68 10.04
N ALA A 72 14.09 13.61 9.72
CA ALA A 72 13.56 14.33 8.57
C ALA A 72 13.73 15.85 8.73
N ASP A 73 13.96 16.51 7.60
CA ASP A 73 14.08 17.98 7.54
C ASP A 73 12.71 18.63 7.75
N TRP A 74 12.60 19.43 8.82
CA TRP A 74 11.35 20.11 9.19
C TRP A 74 10.83 21.04 8.09
N HIS A 75 11.71 21.75 7.39
CA HIS A 75 11.29 22.65 6.31
C HIS A 75 10.67 21.86 5.15
N GLN A 76 11.27 20.73 4.79
CA GLN A 76 10.72 19.85 3.75
C GLN A 76 9.38 19.25 4.20
N VAL A 77 9.29 18.75 5.43
CA VAL A 77 8.05 18.20 5.99
C VAL A 77 6.95 19.25 6.01
N SER A 78 7.18 20.43 6.58
CA SER A 78 6.19 21.51 6.67
C SER A 78 5.67 21.97 5.30
N SER A 79 6.49 21.88 4.25
CA SER A 79 6.13 22.28 2.88
C SER A 79 5.23 21.26 2.18
N THR A 80 5.01 20.07 2.76
CA THR A 80 4.09 19.06 2.20
C THR A 80 2.64 19.24 2.64
N LEU A 81 2.37 20.10 3.63
CA LEU A 81 1.01 20.37 4.07
C LEU A 81 0.26 21.17 2.99
N GLY A 82 -0.79 20.58 2.44
CA GLY A 82 -1.67 21.22 1.47
C GLY A 82 -2.59 22.27 2.09
N VAL A 83 -2.99 23.25 1.28
CA VAL A 83 -3.96 24.28 1.66
C VAL A 83 -5.37 23.97 1.15
N ASP A 84 -5.51 23.10 0.14
CA ASP A 84 -6.78 22.70 -0.50
C ASP A 84 -6.96 21.18 -0.58
N GLU A 85 -8.18 20.74 -0.88
CA GLU A 85 -8.68 19.36 -0.82
C GLU A 85 -7.92 18.39 -1.75
N VAL A 86 -7.72 17.15 -1.28
CA VAL A 86 -6.87 16.13 -1.92
C VAL A 86 -7.42 15.73 -3.30
N SER A 87 -6.53 15.64 -4.30
CA SER A 87 -6.88 15.24 -5.67
C SER A 87 -7.57 13.87 -5.72
N ASP A 88 -8.68 13.84 -6.44
CA ASP A 88 -9.51 12.66 -6.72
C ASP A 88 -8.72 11.57 -7.48
N THR A 89 -9.02 10.32 -7.16
CA THR A 89 -8.28 9.16 -7.65
C THR A 89 -8.71 8.83 -9.08
N ARG A 90 -7.86 9.12 -10.07
CA ARG A 90 -8.11 8.86 -11.51
C ARG A 90 -8.07 7.37 -11.92
N TYR A 91 -8.17 6.44 -10.97
CA TYR A 91 -8.07 5.00 -11.22
C TYR A 91 -9.44 4.34 -11.16
N THR A 92 -9.65 3.37 -12.03
CA THR A 92 -10.78 2.45 -11.97
C THR A 92 -10.29 1.04 -11.66
N PHE A 93 -11.16 0.18 -11.16
CA PHE A 93 -10.80 -1.18 -10.73
C PHE A 93 -11.74 -2.22 -11.33
N SER A 94 -11.18 -3.37 -11.72
CA SER A 94 -11.92 -4.53 -12.21
C SER A 94 -11.54 -5.81 -11.46
N LEU A 95 -12.46 -6.78 -11.46
CA LEU A 95 -12.25 -8.10 -10.86
C LEU A 95 -11.23 -8.94 -11.65
N SER A 96 -11.41 -9.02 -12.96
CA SER A 96 -10.65 -9.93 -13.79
C SER A 96 -9.36 -9.30 -14.30
N ALA A 97 -8.34 -10.15 -14.39
CA ALA A 97 -7.14 -9.84 -15.14
C ALA A 97 -7.53 -9.55 -16.59
N PRO A 98 -6.90 -8.59 -17.27
CA PRO A 98 -7.19 -8.39 -18.68
C PRO A 98 -6.69 -9.61 -19.48
N GLU A 99 -7.31 -9.86 -20.64
CA GLU A 99 -7.18 -11.12 -21.40
C GLU A 99 -5.74 -11.50 -21.79
N TRP A 100 -4.86 -10.51 -21.98
CA TRP A 100 -3.43 -10.72 -22.24
C TRP A 100 -2.63 -11.27 -21.04
N VAL A 101 -3.15 -11.18 -19.82
CA VAL A 101 -2.56 -11.77 -18.61
C VAL A 101 -3.01 -13.24 -18.53
N ASN A 102 -2.57 -14.04 -19.49
CA ASN A 102 -2.83 -15.48 -19.54
C ASN A 102 -1.65 -16.25 -18.92
N SER A 103 -1.59 -16.22 -17.59
CA SER A 103 -0.71 -17.09 -16.81
C SER A 103 -1.58 -17.98 -15.94
N VAL A 104 -1.26 -19.28 -15.85
CA VAL A 104 -1.61 -20.06 -14.66
C VAL A 104 -1.31 -19.17 -13.46
N ASP A 105 -2.28 -18.94 -12.56
CA ASP A 105 -2.12 -17.91 -11.53
C ASP A 105 -1.17 -18.38 -10.40
N MET A 106 0.12 -18.50 -10.76
CA MET A 106 1.22 -18.85 -9.87
C MET A 106 1.30 -17.87 -8.70
N VAL A 107 0.88 -16.62 -8.90
CA VAL A 107 0.79 -15.63 -7.82
C VAL A 107 -0.20 -16.08 -6.77
N SER A 108 -1.44 -16.42 -7.13
CA SER A 108 -2.42 -16.92 -6.16
C SER A 108 -1.95 -18.19 -5.44
N VAL A 109 -1.30 -19.12 -6.15
CA VAL A 109 -0.75 -20.35 -5.56
C VAL A 109 0.36 -20.05 -4.54
N VAL A 110 1.31 -19.18 -4.89
CA VAL A 110 2.44 -18.82 -4.03
C VAL A 110 1.99 -17.96 -2.85
N LEU A 111 1.03 -17.05 -3.04
CA LEU A 111 0.44 -16.26 -1.95
C LEU A 111 -0.26 -17.17 -0.94
N HIS A 112 -1.06 -18.13 -1.41
CA HIS A 112 -1.69 -19.11 -0.54
C HIS A 112 -0.64 -19.88 0.25
N ALA A 113 0.41 -20.40 -0.40
CA ALA A 113 1.46 -21.13 0.28
C ALA A 113 2.22 -20.28 1.31
N THR A 114 2.49 -19.01 0.99
CA THR A 114 3.22 -18.06 1.86
C THR A 114 2.40 -17.67 3.10
N LEU A 115 1.08 -17.54 2.97
CA LEU A 115 0.22 -16.97 4.02
C LEU A 115 -0.55 -18.00 4.83
N ARG A 116 -0.64 -19.24 4.35
CA ARG A 116 -1.36 -20.32 5.02
C ARG A 116 -0.88 -20.53 6.46
N GLY A 117 -1.83 -20.51 7.39
CA GLY A 117 -1.59 -20.78 8.80
C GLY A 117 -1.05 -19.58 9.59
N ARG A 118 -0.97 -18.38 8.99
CA ARG A 118 -0.56 -17.17 9.72
C ARG A 118 -1.76 -16.57 10.46
N PRO A 119 -1.81 -16.61 11.81
CA PRO A 119 -2.97 -16.18 12.59
C PRO A 119 -3.22 -14.67 12.53
N ASP A 120 -2.17 -13.89 12.28
CA ASP A 120 -2.26 -12.42 12.22
C ASP A 120 -2.71 -11.91 10.84
N VAL A 121 -2.88 -12.80 9.85
CA VAL A 121 -3.27 -12.45 8.48
C VAL A 121 -4.71 -12.90 8.23
N GLY A 122 -5.55 -11.94 7.83
CA GLY A 122 -6.94 -12.16 7.47
C GLY A 122 -7.13 -12.50 6.00
N GLU A 123 -8.06 -11.79 5.35
CA GLU A 123 -8.33 -11.93 3.92
C GLU A 123 -7.22 -11.32 3.05
N VAL A 124 -6.91 -12.01 1.97
CA VAL A 124 -6.08 -11.54 0.85
C VAL A 124 -7.00 -11.43 -0.35
N ARG A 125 -7.14 -10.23 -0.88
CA ARG A 125 -8.00 -9.92 -2.01
C ARG A 125 -7.18 -9.32 -3.14
N GLN A 126 -7.60 -9.55 -4.37
CA GLN A 126 -6.97 -8.95 -5.54
C GLN A 126 -7.97 -8.16 -6.38
N SER A 127 -7.51 -7.07 -6.96
CA SER A 127 -8.21 -6.32 -8.01
C SER A 127 -7.21 -5.86 -9.07
N TRP A 128 -7.73 -5.40 -10.20
CA TRP A 128 -6.94 -4.87 -11.31
C TRP A 128 -7.23 -3.39 -11.48
N ARG A 129 -6.22 -2.56 -11.26
CA ARG A 129 -6.28 -1.11 -11.39
C ARG A 129 -5.97 -0.68 -12.82
N HIS A 130 -6.77 0.22 -13.36
CA HIS A 130 -6.63 0.80 -14.70
C HIS A 130 -6.54 2.32 -14.61
N GLY A 131 -5.86 2.94 -15.60
CA GLY A 131 -5.67 4.38 -15.67
C GLY A 131 -4.34 4.85 -15.06
N GLY A 132 -4.21 6.17 -14.89
CA GLY A 132 -2.98 6.84 -14.43
C GLY A 132 -2.65 8.09 -15.27
N ALA A 133 -1.68 8.89 -14.82
CA ALA A 133 -1.36 10.19 -15.41
C ALA A 133 -1.02 10.16 -16.90
N ASP A 134 -0.48 9.03 -17.39
CA ASP A 134 -0.01 8.88 -18.76
C ASP A 134 -0.93 8.03 -19.66
N GLY A 135 -2.05 7.49 -19.15
CA GLY A 135 -3.02 6.71 -19.94
C GLY A 135 -2.49 5.44 -20.65
N MET A 136 -1.18 5.21 -20.60
CA MET A 136 -0.43 4.13 -21.26
C MET A 136 -0.08 2.99 -20.30
N GLY A 137 -0.43 3.11 -19.02
CA GLY A 137 -0.23 2.06 -18.02
C GLY A 137 -1.22 0.93 -18.26
N GLY A 138 -0.71 -0.27 -18.60
CA GLY A 138 -1.51 -1.49 -18.60
C GLY A 138 -2.11 -1.77 -17.22
N ALA A 139 -3.08 -2.68 -17.16
CA ALA A 139 -3.73 -3.01 -15.90
C ALA A 139 -2.72 -3.50 -14.86
N LYS A 140 -2.83 -2.99 -13.64
CA LYS A 140 -1.95 -3.30 -12.53
C LYS A 140 -2.68 -4.13 -11.49
N ARG A 141 -2.13 -5.29 -11.12
CA ARG A 141 -2.65 -6.06 -9.98
C ARG A 141 -2.40 -5.28 -8.68
N VAL A 142 -3.45 -5.16 -7.87
CA VAL A 142 -3.41 -4.60 -6.51
C VAL A 142 -3.83 -5.70 -5.54
N LEU A 143 -2.96 -6.02 -4.60
CA LEU A 143 -3.27 -6.92 -3.49
C LEU A 143 -3.68 -6.10 -2.26
N VAL A 144 -4.86 -6.38 -1.73
CA VAL A 144 -5.31 -5.83 -0.45
C VAL A 144 -5.34 -6.96 0.58
N VAL A 145 -4.60 -6.76 1.67
CA VAL A 145 -4.41 -7.77 2.71
C VAL A 145 -4.82 -7.19 4.05
N THR A 146 -5.63 -7.91 4.82
CA THR A 146 -5.87 -7.55 6.23
C THR A 146 -4.85 -8.24 7.13
N ALA A 147 -4.30 -7.50 8.08
CA ALA A 147 -3.45 -8.06 9.11
C ALA A 147 -3.61 -7.33 10.45
N LEU A 148 -3.37 -8.04 11.55
CA LEU A 148 -3.44 -7.49 12.91
C LEU A 148 -2.11 -6.94 13.40
N SER A 149 -1.00 -7.40 12.83
CA SER A 149 0.35 -7.09 13.31
C SER A 149 1.37 -7.14 12.17
N GLY A 150 2.55 -6.55 12.41
CA GLY A 150 3.70 -6.67 11.49
C GLY A 150 3.48 -6.11 10.09
N LEU A 151 2.59 -5.13 9.94
CA LEU A 151 2.09 -4.68 8.63
C LEU A 151 3.20 -4.28 7.65
N PRO A 152 4.22 -3.49 8.03
CA PRO A 152 5.26 -3.12 7.06
C PRO A 152 6.12 -4.30 6.62
N ARG A 153 6.45 -5.19 7.57
CA ARG A 153 7.24 -6.40 7.29
C ARG A 153 6.47 -7.32 6.35
N LEU A 154 5.18 -7.52 6.60
CA LEU A 154 4.31 -8.31 5.71
C LEU A 154 4.20 -7.68 4.32
N THR A 155 4.11 -6.35 4.24
CA THR A 155 4.05 -5.62 2.96
C THR A 155 5.32 -5.87 2.15
N GLY A 156 6.51 -5.65 2.74
CA GLY A 156 7.79 -5.91 2.08
C GLY A 156 7.99 -7.38 1.67
N GLU A 157 7.61 -8.32 2.54
CA GLU A 157 7.66 -9.76 2.25
C GLU A 157 6.85 -10.11 0.99
N LEU A 158 5.59 -9.69 0.94
CA LEU A 158 4.70 -9.97 -0.19
C LEU A 158 5.14 -9.25 -1.46
N GLN A 159 5.65 -8.02 -1.35
CA GLN A 159 6.23 -7.32 -2.50
C GLN A 159 7.40 -8.12 -3.10
N ARG A 160 8.32 -8.62 -2.27
CA ARG A 160 9.45 -9.44 -2.75
C ARG A 160 8.99 -10.73 -3.41
N VAL A 161 7.97 -11.40 -2.85
CA VAL A 161 7.34 -12.57 -3.49
C VAL A 161 6.84 -12.22 -4.89
N LEU A 162 6.09 -11.12 -5.04
CA LEU A 162 5.57 -10.69 -6.34
C LEU A 162 6.69 -10.33 -7.33
N ARG A 163 7.78 -9.72 -6.86
CA ARG A 163 8.95 -9.41 -7.70
C ARG A 163 9.64 -10.66 -8.23
N VAL A 164 9.77 -11.71 -7.42
CA VAL A 164 10.29 -13.01 -7.86
C VAL A 164 9.41 -13.62 -8.96
N LEU A 165 8.11 -13.34 -8.91
CA LEU A 165 7.13 -13.78 -9.90
C LEU A 165 7.00 -12.84 -11.12
N GLY A 166 7.86 -11.82 -11.21
CA GLY A 166 7.97 -10.95 -12.39
C GLY A 166 7.22 -9.61 -12.30
N ASP A 167 6.59 -9.27 -11.17
CA ASP A 167 6.02 -7.93 -10.98
C ASP A 167 7.12 -6.94 -10.57
N GLU A 168 7.54 -6.05 -11.47
CA GLU A 168 8.63 -5.11 -11.19
C GLU A 168 8.27 -4.01 -10.18
N GLU A 169 6.98 -3.69 -10.03
CA GLU A 169 6.50 -2.56 -9.23
C GLU A 169 5.32 -2.96 -8.33
N PRO A 170 5.48 -3.97 -7.46
CA PRO A 170 4.37 -4.65 -6.80
C PRO A 170 3.49 -3.69 -5.99
N SER A 171 2.17 -3.80 -6.19
CA SER A 171 1.17 -3.04 -5.42
C SER A 171 0.54 -3.93 -4.36
N VAL A 172 1.07 -3.81 -3.15
CA VAL A 172 0.59 -4.53 -1.95
C VAL A 172 0.15 -3.50 -0.90
N GLU A 173 -1.09 -3.63 -0.46
CA GLU A 173 -1.77 -2.78 0.51
C GLU A 173 -2.13 -3.63 1.74
N VAL A 174 -1.28 -3.64 2.76
CA VAL A 174 -1.60 -4.31 4.03
C VAL A 174 -2.30 -3.33 4.97
N LEU A 175 -3.52 -3.66 5.38
CA LEU A 175 -4.41 -2.78 6.12
C LEU A 175 -4.74 -3.37 7.49
N LEU A 176 -4.90 -2.49 8.47
CA LEU A 176 -5.58 -2.85 9.71
C LEU A 176 -7.09 -3.01 9.42
N PRO A 177 -7.81 -3.92 10.09
CA PRO A 177 -9.23 -4.17 9.81
C PRO A 177 -10.17 -2.98 10.07
N ASN A 178 -9.77 -2.01 10.88
CA ASN A 178 -10.62 -0.95 11.43
C ASN A 178 -10.15 0.48 11.09
N ILE A 179 -9.33 0.65 10.05
CA ILE A 179 -8.94 1.98 9.58
C ILE A 179 -10.03 2.59 8.71
N GLU A 180 -10.14 3.92 8.74
CA GLU A 180 -10.89 4.65 7.74
C GLU A 180 -10.17 4.55 6.40
N LEU A 181 -10.77 3.83 5.45
CA LEU A 181 -10.17 3.53 4.17
C LEU A 181 -10.25 4.74 3.22
N PRO A 182 -9.14 5.14 2.59
CA PRO A 182 -9.18 6.06 1.45
C PRO A 182 -10.04 5.52 0.31
N GLU A 183 -10.63 6.42 -0.50
CA GLU A 183 -11.48 6.06 -1.65
C GLU A 183 -10.80 5.09 -2.63
N TYR A 184 -9.48 5.22 -2.80
CA TYR A 184 -8.67 4.27 -3.57
C TYR A 184 -8.86 2.84 -3.09
N HIS A 185 -8.73 2.59 -1.79
CA HIS A 185 -8.85 1.25 -1.20
C HIS A 185 -10.30 0.78 -1.15
N GLN A 186 -11.26 1.67 -0.92
CA GLN A 186 -12.69 1.34 -1.01
C GLN A 186 -13.03 0.83 -2.42
N SER A 187 -12.61 1.56 -3.45
CA SER A 187 -12.81 1.20 -4.85
C SER A 187 -12.10 -0.10 -5.22
N ALA A 188 -10.84 -0.27 -4.77
CA ALA A 188 -10.08 -1.50 -4.98
C ALA A 188 -10.78 -2.71 -4.35
N LEU A 189 -11.34 -2.57 -3.15
CA LEU A 189 -12.05 -3.62 -2.44
C LEU A 189 -13.40 -3.95 -3.08
N ALA A 190 -14.16 -2.95 -3.49
CA ALA A 190 -15.45 -3.13 -4.15
C ALA A 190 -15.33 -3.97 -5.44
N SER A 191 -14.21 -3.83 -6.16
CA SER A 191 -13.89 -4.57 -7.38
C SER A 191 -12.87 -5.70 -7.16
N SER A 192 -12.84 -6.32 -5.97
CA SER A 192 -11.86 -7.37 -5.65
C SER A 192 -12.45 -8.77 -5.47
N GLU A 193 -11.68 -9.78 -5.86
CA GLU A 193 -11.96 -11.18 -5.59
C GLU A 193 -11.06 -11.74 -4.46
N LEU A 194 -11.55 -12.76 -3.76
CA LEU A 194 -10.81 -13.42 -2.70
C LEU A 194 -9.75 -14.34 -3.30
N VAL A 195 -8.49 -14.18 -2.86
CA VAL A 195 -7.37 -15.05 -3.25
C VAL A 195 -7.19 -16.18 -2.23
N CYS A 196 -7.01 -15.80 -0.97
CA CYS A 196 -6.84 -16.74 0.14
C CYS A 196 -7.11 -16.08 1.50
N VAL A 197 -7.03 -16.86 2.57
CA VAL A 197 -7.13 -16.42 3.96
C VAL A 197 -5.92 -16.96 4.72
N GLY A 198 -5.31 -16.13 5.58
CA GLY A 198 -4.14 -16.54 6.37
C GLY A 198 -4.48 -17.62 7.40
N ALA A 199 -5.42 -17.34 8.30
CA ALA A 199 -6.02 -18.32 9.22
C ALA A 199 -7.56 -18.29 9.15
N VAL A 200 -8.18 -19.47 9.05
CA VAL A 200 -9.63 -19.65 8.80
C VAL A 200 -10.52 -19.09 9.93
N ASP A 201 -9.98 -18.92 11.14
CA ASP A 201 -10.77 -18.61 12.35
C ASP A 201 -10.89 -17.12 12.73
N THR A 202 -10.27 -16.20 11.99
CA THR A 202 -10.40 -14.76 12.26
C THR A 202 -11.32 -14.12 11.23
N GLY A 203 -12.61 -14.01 11.57
CA GLY A 203 -13.69 -13.39 10.79
C GLY A 203 -13.56 -11.88 10.55
N ASN A 204 -12.37 -11.39 10.19
CA ASN A 204 -12.16 -10.01 9.75
C ASN A 204 -12.43 -9.92 8.26
N ARG A 205 -13.71 -10.05 7.89
CA ARG A 205 -14.15 -9.84 6.51
C ARG A 205 -13.96 -8.38 6.14
N LEU A 206 -13.31 -8.13 5.01
CA LEU A 206 -13.35 -6.81 4.38
C LEU A 206 -14.75 -6.64 3.79
N VAL A 207 -15.60 -5.86 4.46
CA VAL A 207 -16.90 -5.47 3.92
C VAL A 207 -16.70 -4.13 3.23
N ALA A 208 -16.93 -4.07 1.91
CA ALA A 208 -17.12 -2.79 1.23
C ALA A 208 -18.40 -2.16 1.81
N ALA A 209 -18.28 -0.97 2.39
CA ALA A 209 -19.42 -0.21 2.89
C ALA A 209 -20.37 0.16 1.75
#